data_AF-A0AAV9REK8-F1
#
_entry.id   AF-A0AAV9REK8-F1
#
_cell.length_a   1.000
_cell.length_b   1.000
_cell.length_c   1.000
_cell.angle_alpha   90.00
_cell.angle_beta   90.00
_cell.angle_gamma   90.00
#
_symmetry.space_group_name_H-M   'P 1'
#
loop_
_entity.id
_entity.type
_entity.pdbx_description
1 polymer ?
#
loop_
_entity_poly.entity_id
_entity_poly.type
_entity_poly.pdbx_seq_one_letter_code
_entity_poly.pdbx_strand_id
1 'polypeptide(L)'
;MVLEFQSVFRTRELAAFPGWMDGCQNAEYQGVACTAMLVAIVTEKLALNKGEKHVHFFMMDCQISKRIRHAAANVLRECWLLHRANLAKGRRDEHRRHQRRLLEAIRVFRHLRLKQRKLRDYVSEMVDLPKMQMIMCDLSANWNNSYRELEQRILFMEQKLDELTRCFQQTSELLSEVLRHRNPEIR
;
A
#
# COMPACT_ATOMS: atom_id res chain seq x y z
N MET A 1 -7.59 25.83 -1.62
CA MET A 1 -6.80 26.31 -0.47
C MET A 1 -5.29 26.18 -0.66
N VAL A 2 -4.66 25.00 -0.59
CA VAL A 2 -3.18 24.90 -0.77
C VAL A 2 -2.73 25.29 -2.19
N LEU A 3 -3.49 24.90 -3.22
CA LEU A 3 -3.20 25.27 -4.62
C LEU A 3 -3.50 26.74 -4.95
N GLU A 4 -4.43 27.39 -4.25
CA GLU A 4 -4.68 28.83 -4.42
C GLU A 4 -3.55 29.65 -3.81
N PHE A 5 -2.99 29.23 -2.67
CA PHE A 5 -1.86 29.94 -2.06
C PHE A 5 -0.56 29.80 -2.86
N GLN A 6 -0.33 28.66 -3.53
CA GLN A 6 0.76 28.53 -4.50
C GLN A 6 0.55 29.41 -5.73
N SER A 7 -0.71 29.65 -6.14
CA SER A 7 -1.03 30.62 -7.19
C SER A 7 -0.76 32.05 -6.72
N VAL A 8 -1.20 32.45 -5.52
CA VAL A 8 -0.97 33.81 -4.98
C VAL A 8 0.52 34.15 -4.85
N PHE A 9 1.38 33.17 -4.53
CA PHE A 9 2.84 33.36 -4.54
C PHE A 9 3.47 33.33 -5.95
N ARG A 10 2.78 32.78 -6.95
CA ARG A 10 3.25 32.73 -8.34
C ARG A 10 2.70 33.87 -9.21
N THR A 11 1.58 34.50 -8.83
CA THR A 11 0.94 35.61 -9.56
C THR A 11 1.18 37.00 -8.98
N ARG A 12 1.86 37.17 -7.84
CA ARG A 12 2.43 38.49 -7.48
C ARG A 12 3.74 38.72 -8.21
N GLU A 13 3.58 39.15 -9.46
CA GLU A 13 4.40 40.13 -10.18
C GLU A 13 5.83 40.35 -9.64
N LEU A 14 6.77 39.65 -10.26
CA LEU A 14 8.15 40.10 -10.49
C LEU A 14 8.22 41.25 -11.51
N ALA A 15 7.24 42.15 -11.54
CA ALA A 15 7.19 43.24 -12.52
C ALA A 15 6.80 44.56 -11.86
N ALA A 16 7.75 45.49 -11.90
CA ALA A 16 7.61 46.94 -11.83
C ALA A 16 7.36 47.60 -10.45
N PHE A 17 8.45 47.86 -9.71
CA PHE A 17 8.68 49.16 -9.06
C PHE A 17 10.20 49.43 -8.98
N PRO A 18 10.80 50.10 -9.98
CA PRO A 18 12.13 50.66 -9.83
C PRO A 18 12.01 52.00 -9.08
N GLY A 19 12.43 52.07 -7.81
CA GLY A 19 12.63 53.40 -7.18
C GLY A 19 12.41 53.56 -5.67
N TRP A 20 12.18 52.51 -4.87
CA TRP A 20 12.01 52.66 -3.41
C TRP A 20 12.63 51.48 -2.63
N MET A 21 13.81 51.01 -3.02
CA MET A 21 14.54 49.96 -2.28
C MET A 21 15.77 50.59 -1.66
N ASP A 22 15.72 50.86 -0.35
CA ASP A 22 16.92 50.88 0.52
C ASP A 22 16.58 50.94 2.04
N GLY A 23 15.31 51.05 2.46
CA GLY A 23 14.98 51.29 3.87
C GLY A 23 14.24 50.18 4.65
N CYS A 24 13.45 49.31 4.01
CA CYS A 24 12.46 48.47 4.70
C CYS A 24 12.50 46.96 4.36
N GLN A 25 13.54 46.50 3.66
CA GLN A 25 13.64 45.13 3.16
C GLN A 25 13.61 44.05 4.26
N ASN A 26 14.10 44.37 5.47
CA ASN A 26 14.24 43.40 6.55
C ASN A 26 12.89 42.95 7.16
N ALA A 27 11.89 43.84 7.22
CA ALA A 27 10.61 43.53 7.85
C ALA A 27 9.71 42.66 6.95
N GLU A 28 9.72 42.93 5.65
CA GLU A 28 8.91 42.18 4.67
C GLU A 28 9.42 40.74 4.49
N TYR A 29 10.74 40.55 4.39
CA TYR A 29 11.32 39.21 4.32
C TYR A 29 11.11 38.39 5.59
N GLN A 30 11.19 39.02 6.78
CA GLN A 30 10.88 38.37 8.05
C GLN A 30 9.40 37.95 8.11
N GLY A 31 8.47 38.81 7.68
CA GLY A 31 7.04 38.49 7.65
C GLY A 31 6.69 37.32 6.72
N VAL A 32 7.29 37.28 5.53
CA VAL A 32 7.12 36.18 4.57
C VAL A 32 7.70 34.87 5.10
N ALA A 33 8.90 34.90 5.70
CA ALA A 33 9.53 33.72 6.27
C ALA A 33 8.72 33.14 7.45
N CYS A 34 8.23 34.00 8.35
CA CYS A 34 7.37 33.57 9.46
C CYS A 34 6.06 32.95 8.96
N THR A 35 5.45 33.51 7.90
CA THR A 35 4.22 32.96 7.31
C THR A 35 4.46 31.61 6.64
N ALA A 36 5.57 31.46 5.90
CA ALA A 36 5.94 30.19 5.27
C ALA A 36 6.21 29.09 6.33
N MET A 37 6.94 29.44 7.39
CA MET A 37 7.19 28.54 8.51
C MET A 37 5.89 28.12 9.22
N LEU A 38 4.98 29.07 9.47
CA LEU A 38 3.69 28.80 10.09
C LEU A 38 2.84 27.85 9.22
N VAL A 39 2.75 28.11 7.91
CA VAL A 39 2.02 27.24 6.99
C VAL A 39 2.61 25.83 6.99
N ALA A 40 3.94 25.70 6.94
CA ALA A 40 4.60 24.40 7.00
C ALA A 40 4.22 23.64 8.29
N ILE A 41 4.35 24.29 9.46
CA ILE A 41 4.02 23.69 10.76
C ILE A 41 2.53 23.30 10.82
N VAL A 42 1.62 24.19 10.41
CA VAL A 42 0.18 23.92 10.44
C VAL A 42 -0.17 22.77 9.50
N THR A 43 0.43 22.69 8.31
CA THR A 43 0.19 21.57 7.40
C THR A 43 0.66 20.23 7.96
N GLU A 44 1.78 20.21 8.67
CA GLU A 44 2.30 19.00 9.32
C GLU A 44 1.41 18.57 10.49
N LYS A 45 0.96 19.51 11.33
CA LYS A 45 0.08 19.21 12.47
C LYS A 45 -1.33 18.80 12.05
N LEU A 46 -1.81 19.25 10.88
CA LEU A 46 -3.09 18.84 10.31
C LEU A 46 -3.00 17.55 9.49
N ALA A 47 -1.79 17.07 9.19
CA ALA A 47 -1.62 15.82 8.49
C ALA A 47 -2.00 14.65 9.42
N LEU A 48 -3.08 13.97 9.09
CA LEU A 48 -3.53 12.77 9.82
C LEU A 48 -2.39 11.74 9.89
N ASN A 49 -2.21 11.16 11.07
CA ASN A 49 -1.27 10.07 11.28
C ASN A 49 -1.69 8.83 10.48
N LYS A 50 -0.76 7.90 10.19
CA LYS A 50 -1.03 6.67 9.41
C LYS A 50 -2.19 5.85 10.01
N GLY A 51 -2.25 5.75 11.34
CA GLY A 51 -3.35 5.08 12.04
C GLY A 51 -4.69 5.80 11.88
N GLU A 52 -4.70 7.13 12.05
CA GLU A 52 -5.91 7.95 11.89
C GLU A 52 -6.44 7.91 10.46
N LYS A 53 -5.55 7.93 9.45
CA LYS A 53 -5.92 7.74 8.04
C LYS A 53 -6.61 6.41 7.81
N HIS A 54 -6.11 5.33 8.42
CA HIS A 54 -6.72 4.01 8.30
C HIS A 54 -8.14 3.97 8.89
N VAL A 55 -8.32 4.51 10.10
CA VAL A 55 -9.65 4.63 10.72
C VAL A 55 -10.57 5.54 9.90
N HIS A 56 -10.08 6.68 9.43
CA HIS A 56 -10.84 7.63 8.63
C HIS A 56 -11.35 7.00 7.32
N PHE A 57 -10.49 6.28 6.59
CA PHE A 57 -10.89 5.58 5.38
C PHE A 57 -11.88 4.45 5.67
N PHE A 58 -11.68 3.69 6.76
CA PHE A 58 -12.63 2.67 7.20
C PHE A 58 -14.02 3.26 7.51
N MET A 59 -14.06 4.38 8.23
CA MET A 59 -15.32 5.09 8.52
C MET A 59 -15.99 5.56 7.22
N MET A 60 -15.22 6.11 6.28
CA MET A 60 -15.75 6.57 5.01
C MET A 60 -16.28 5.41 4.15
N ASP A 61 -15.61 4.26 4.14
CA ASP A 61 -16.07 3.07 3.40
C ASP A 61 -17.37 2.52 4.00
N CYS A 62 -17.45 2.42 5.33
CA CYS A 62 -18.68 2.05 6.02
C CYS A 62 -19.85 2.97 5.65
N GLN A 63 -19.63 4.29 5.62
CA GLN A 63 -20.65 5.27 5.24
C GLN A 63 -21.08 5.13 3.79
N ILE A 64 -20.13 5.00 2.86
CA ILE A 64 -20.43 4.84 1.42
C ILE A 64 -21.18 3.54 1.19
N SER A 65 -20.78 2.43 1.81
CA SER A 65 -21.45 1.14 1.72
C SER A 65 -22.91 1.21 2.19
N LYS A 66 -23.18 1.89 3.30
CA LYS A 66 -24.55 2.17 3.77
C LYS A 66 -25.36 2.95 2.73
N ARG A 67 -24.78 4.02 2.16
CA ARG A 67 -25.44 4.85 1.13
C ARG A 67 -25.70 4.08 -0.16
N ILE A 68 -24.79 3.19 -0.58
CA ILE A 68 -24.97 2.34 -1.77
C ILE A 68 -26.15 1.40 -1.58
N ARG A 69 -26.24 0.73 -0.42
CA ARG A 69 -27.38 -0.14 -0.11
C ARG A 69 -28.70 0.61 -0.14
N HIS A 70 -28.75 1.82 0.45
CA HIS A 70 -29.94 2.66 0.38
C HIS A 70 -30.27 3.10 -1.05
N ALA A 71 -29.29 3.54 -1.83
CA ALA A 71 -29.50 3.96 -3.21
C ALA A 71 -30.00 2.78 -4.08
N ALA A 72 -29.45 1.58 -3.88
CA ALA A 72 -29.91 0.37 -4.55
C ALA A 72 -31.37 0.05 -4.20
N ALA A 73 -31.76 0.16 -2.93
CA ALA A 73 -33.15 -0.02 -2.51
C ALA A 73 -34.08 1.00 -3.18
N ASN A 74 -33.65 2.26 -3.32
CA ASN A 74 -34.42 3.29 -4.03
C ASN A 74 -34.56 2.98 -5.52
N VAL A 75 -33.51 2.50 -6.18
CA VAL A 75 -33.57 2.06 -7.59
C VAL A 75 -34.60 0.94 -7.74
N LEU A 76 -34.56 -0.08 -6.88
CA LEU A 76 -35.52 -1.18 -6.91
C LEU A 76 -36.96 -0.70 -6.66
N ARG A 77 -37.14 0.19 -5.67
CA ARG A 77 -38.44 0.80 -5.34
C ARG A 77 -39.02 1.55 -6.55
N GLU A 78 -38.25 2.43 -7.18
CA GLU A 78 -38.74 3.21 -8.32
C GLU A 78 -38.91 2.35 -9.58
N CYS A 79 -38.08 1.32 -9.80
CA CYS A 79 -38.30 0.31 -10.84
C CYS A 79 -39.66 -0.39 -10.67
N TRP A 80 -39.97 -0.84 -9.44
CA TRP A 80 -41.24 -1.49 -9.14
C TRP A 80 -42.44 -0.55 -9.34
N LEU A 81 -42.34 0.67 -8.83
CA LEU A 81 -43.41 1.68 -8.98
C LEU A 81 -43.62 2.07 -10.45
N LEU A 82 -42.55 2.19 -11.23
CA LEU A 82 -42.62 2.44 -12.66
C LEU A 82 -43.31 1.29 -13.40
N HIS A 83 -42.96 0.04 -13.09
CA HIS A 83 -43.60 -1.14 -13.66
C HIS A 83 -45.10 -1.17 -13.34
N ARG A 84 -45.48 -0.94 -12.08
CA ARG A 84 -46.88 -0.87 -11.65
C ARG A 84 -47.65 0.27 -12.35
N ALA A 85 -47.05 1.44 -12.49
CA ALA A 85 -47.65 2.57 -13.19
C ALA A 85 -47.82 2.31 -14.71
N ASN A 86 -46.98 1.45 -15.29
CA ASN A 86 -47.11 1.02 -16.69
C ASN A 86 -48.28 0.04 -16.88
N LEU A 87 -48.55 -0.82 -15.90
CA LEU A 87 -49.68 -1.76 -15.91
C LEU A 87 -51.03 -1.07 -15.69
N ALA A 88 -51.06 -0.02 -14.87
CA ALA A 88 -52.24 0.81 -14.68
C ALA A 88 -52.42 1.78 -15.86
N LYS A 89 -52.97 1.29 -16.99
CA LYS A 89 -53.34 2.08 -18.19
C LYS A 89 -54.12 3.35 -17.79
N GLY A 90 -53.44 4.50 -17.67
CA GLY A 90 -54.12 5.78 -17.45
C GLY A 90 -53.33 6.87 -16.72
N ARG A 91 -52.28 6.55 -15.96
CA ARG A 91 -51.56 7.56 -15.15
C ARG A 91 -50.23 8.00 -15.77
N ARG A 92 -50.31 8.66 -16.93
CA ARG A 92 -49.15 9.20 -17.68
C ARG A 92 -48.24 10.08 -16.79
N ASP A 93 -48.82 10.83 -15.86
CA ASP A 93 -48.06 11.70 -14.96
C ASP A 93 -47.31 10.95 -13.87
N GLU A 94 -47.90 9.89 -13.30
CA GLU A 94 -47.22 9.00 -12.34
C GLU A 94 -46.07 8.25 -13.01
N HIS A 95 -46.28 7.79 -14.24
CA HIS A 95 -45.24 7.15 -15.04
C HIS A 95 -44.03 8.08 -15.25
N ARG A 96 -44.24 9.32 -15.70
CA ARG A 96 -43.16 10.31 -15.88
C ARG A 96 -42.47 10.66 -14.55
N ARG A 97 -43.21 10.72 -13.44
CA ARG A 97 -42.62 10.98 -12.10
C ARG A 97 -41.72 9.82 -11.65
N HIS A 98 -42.18 8.58 -11.72
CA HIS A 98 -41.37 7.40 -11.34
C HIS A 98 -40.18 7.20 -12.27
N GLN A 99 -40.31 7.47 -13.57
CA GLN A 99 -39.20 7.40 -14.51
C GLN A 99 -38.09 8.43 -14.15
N ARG A 100 -38.45 9.68 -13.84
CA ARG A 100 -37.46 10.69 -13.40
C ARG A 100 -36.76 10.28 -12.11
N ARG A 101 -37.51 9.84 -11.10
CA ARG A 101 -36.96 9.38 -9.82
C ARG A 101 -36.06 8.15 -9.99
N LEU A 102 -36.42 7.23 -10.88
CA LEU A 102 -35.60 6.07 -11.20
C LEU A 102 -34.26 6.48 -11.83
N LEU A 103 -34.29 7.38 -12.82
CA LEU A 103 -33.05 7.88 -13.46
C LEU A 103 -32.16 8.61 -12.46
N GLU A 104 -32.75 9.39 -11.55
CA GLU A 104 -32.03 10.05 -10.46
C GLU A 104 -31.42 9.05 -9.48
N ALA A 105 -32.19 8.04 -9.05
CA ALA A 105 -31.70 6.97 -8.17
C ALA A 105 -30.55 6.19 -8.82
N ILE A 106 -30.64 5.89 -10.12
CA ILE A 106 -29.56 5.24 -10.89
C ILE A 106 -28.32 6.14 -10.93
N ARG A 107 -28.49 7.44 -11.18
CA ARG A 107 -27.38 8.42 -11.20
C ARG A 107 -26.67 8.46 -9.84
N VAL A 108 -27.42 8.57 -8.75
CA VAL A 108 -26.89 8.56 -7.38
C VAL A 108 -26.17 7.24 -7.08
N PHE A 109 -26.77 6.10 -7.41
CA PHE A 109 -26.17 4.79 -7.21
C PHE A 109 -24.83 4.64 -7.95
N ARG A 110 -24.79 5.04 -9.23
CA ARG A 110 -23.56 5.03 -10.04
C ARG A 110 -22.48 5.94 -9.46
N HIS A 111 -22.86 7.15 -9.05
CA HIS A 111 -21.95 8.09 -8.42
C HIS A 111 -21.34 7.52 -7.13
N LEU A 112 -22.17 6.92 -6.26
CA LEU A 112 -21.70 6.29 -5.03
C LEU A 112 -20.77 5.10 -5.30
N ARG A 113 -21.07 4.27 -6.31
CA ARG A 113 -20.18 3.16 -6.72
C ARG A 113 -18.83 3.66 -7.24
N LEU A 114 -18.80 4.75 -8.01
CA LEU A 114 -17.55 5.37 -8.44
C LEU A 114 -16.76 5.93 -7.25
N LYS A 115 -17.45 6.57 -6.29
CA LYS A 115 -16.81 7.07 -5.06
C LYS A 115 -16.21 5.92 -4.23
N GLN A 116 -16.91 4.79 -4.12
CA GLN A 116 -16.40 3.59 -3.46
C GLN A 116 -15.16 3.03 -4.15
N ARG A 117 -15.16 2.97 -5.49
CA ARG A 117 -14.01 2.53 -6.27
C ARG A 117 -12.78 3.38 -5.97
N LYS A 118 -12.90 4.70 -6.10
CA LYS A 118 -11.81 5.64 -5.79
C LYS A 118 -11.28 5.46 -4.38
N LEU A 119 -12.18 5.35 -3.40
CA LEU A 119 -11.80 5.12 -2.00
C LEU A 119 -11.00 3.83 -1.82
N ARG A 120 -11.45 2.73 -2.42
CA ARG A 120 -10.73 1.45 -2.34
C ARG A 120 -9.36 1.54 -2.98
N ASP A 121 -9.22 2.26 -4.10
CA ASP A 121 -7.93 2.43 -4.77
C ASP A 121 -6.94 3.18 -3.85
N TYR A 122 -7.38 4.24 -3.15
CA TYR A 122 -6.57 4.92 -2.11
C TYR A 122 -6.18 4.01 -0.93
N VAL A 123 -7.10 3.15 -0.48
CA VAL A 123 -6.82 2.20 0.61
C VAL A 123 -5.83 1.14 0.16
N SER A 124 -5.91 0.68 -1.10
CA SER A 124 -4.94 -0.27 -1.65
C SER A 124 -3.54 0.31 -1.59
N GLU A 125 -3.35 1.51 -2.14
CA GLU A 125 -2.05 2.20 -2.16
C GLU A 125 -1.43 2.33 -0.76
N MET A 126 -2.24 2.64 0.26
CA MET A 126 -1.76 2.79 1.64
C MET A 126 -1.27 1.47 2.27
N VAL A 127 -1.73 0.31 1.76
CA VAL A 127 -1.43 -1.02 2.30
C VAL A 127 -0.43 -1.79 1.42
N ASP A 128 -0.15 -1.34 0.20
CA ASP A 128 0.73 -2.05 -0.74
C ASP A 128 2.18 -2.13 -0.26
N LEU A 129 2.75 -1.04 0.28
CA LEU A 129 4.11 -1.08 0.86
C LEU A 129 4.19 -2.00 2.10
N PRO A 130 3.30 -1.91 3.11
CA PRO A 130 3.28 -2.87 4.21
C PRO A 130 3.12 -4.33 3.77
N LYS A 131 2.28 -4.61 2.76
CA LYS A 131 2.14 -5.97 2.19
C LYS A 131 3.45 -6.45 1.57
N MET A 132 4.12 -5.60 0.81
CA MET A 132 5.41 -5.91 0.21
C MET A 132 6.46 -6.21 1.29
N GLN A 133 6.49 -5.43 2.37
CA GLN A 133 7.37 -5.68 3.52
C GLN A 133 7.07 -7.03 4.18
N MET A 134 5.80 -7.38 4.38
CA MET A 134 5.40 -8.68 4.93
C MET A 134 5.88 -9.84 4.05
N ILE A 135 5.63 -9.77 2.73
CA ILE A 135 6.10 -10.78 1.77
C ILE A 135 7.63 -10.91 1.79
N MET A 136 8.34 -9.79 1.88
CA MET A 136 9.79 -9.76 1.93
C MET A 136 10.33 -10.43 3.21
N CYS A 137 9.72 -10.13 4.36
CA CYS A 137 10.07 -10.77 5.63
C CYS A 137 9.85 -12.29 5.57
N ASP A 138 8.70 -12.74 5.04
CA ASP A 138 8.39 -14.16 4.91
C ASP A 138 9.38 -14.87 3.98
N LEU A 139 9.72 -14.25 2.85
CA LEU A 139 10.70 -14.78 1.91
C LEU A 139 12.09 -14.87 2.53
N SER A 140 12.51 -13.83 3.26
CA SER A 140 13.81 -13.81 3.95
C SER A 140 13.90 -14.89 5.02
N ALA A 141 12.84 -15.11 5.79
CA ALA A 141 12.77 -16.17 6.78
C ALA A 141 12.87 -17.56 6.13
N ASN A 142 12.13 -17.80 5.04
CA ASN A 142 12.19 -19.04 4.29
C ASN A 142 13.56 -19.29 3.69
N TRP A 143 14.19 -18.26 3.11
CA TRP A 143 15.55 -18.34 2.58
C TRP A 143 16.55 -18.69 3.68
N ASN A 144 16.46 -18.03 4.83
CA ASN A 144 17.37 -18.29 5.95
C ASN A 144 17.21 -19.72 6.49
N ASN A 145 15.98 -20.23 6.57
CA ASN A 145 15.75 -21.62 6.96
C ASN A 145 16.38 -22.62 5.98
N SER A 146 16.18 -22.39 4.67
CA SER A 146 16.79 -23.21 3.61
C SER A 146 18.32 -23.14 3.65
N TYR A 147 18.88 -21.95 3.87
CA TYR A 147 20.32 -21.76 4.02
C TYR A 147 20.88 -22.56 5.21
N ARG A 148 20.20 -22.52 6.37
CA ARG A 148 20.62 -23.27 7.56
C ARG A 148 20.53 -24.79 7.35
N GLU A 149 19.52 -25.27 6.64
CA GLU A 149 19.41 -26.69 6.27
C GLU A 149 20.57 -27.10 5.35
N LEU A 150 20.90 -26.26 4.37
CA LEU A 150 22.03 -26.49 3.48
C LEU A 150 23.36 -26.51 4.25
N GLU A 151 23.57 -25.55 5.15
CA GLU A 151 24.75 -25.49 6.02
C GLU A 151 24.89 -26.77 6.88
N GLN A 152 23.79 -27.24 7.47
CA GLN A 152 23.78 -28.51 8.22
C GLN A 152 24.14 -29.71 7.35
N ARG A 153 23.64 -29.76 6.11
CA ARG A 153 24.00 -30.82 5.16
C ARG A 153 25.48 -30.77 4.78
N ILE A 154 26.06 -29.58 4.60
CA ILE A 154 27.49 -29.40 4.32
C ILE A 154 28.31 -29.91 5.50
N LEU A 155 28.01 -29.47 6.73
CA LEU A 155 28.72 -29.91 7.94
C LEU A 155 28.63 -31.44 8.12
N PHE A 156 27.48 -32.04 7.84
CA PHE A 156 27.32 -33.48 7.89
C PHE A 156 28.16 -34.20 6.82
N MET A 157 28.24 -33.66 5.61
CA MET A 157 29.10 -34.21 4.55
C MET A 157 30.58 -34.10 4.92
N GLU A 158 31.03 -32.99 5.51
CA GLU A 158 32.40 -32.81 6.00
C GLU A 158 32.75 -33.88 7.04
N GLN A 159 31.86 -34.13 8.01
CA GLN A 159 32.05 -35.20 8.99
C GLN A 159 32.16 -36.59 8.35
N LYS A 160 31.37 -36.87 7.31
CA LYS A 160 31.46 -38.14 6.57
C LYS A 160 32.77 -38.28 5.81
N LEU A 161 33.31 -37.19 5.27
CA LEU A 161 34.60 -37.18 4.60
C LEU A 161 35.76 -37.39 5.58
N ASP A 162 35.69 -36.79 6.77
CA ASP A 162 36.69 -37.03 7.83
C ASP A 162 36.70 -38.50 8.28
N GLU A 163 35.52 -39.10 8.44
CA GLU A 163 35.38 -40.52 8.81
C GLU A 163 35.95 -41.44 7.71
N LEU A 164 35.70 -41.10 6.45
CA LEU A 164 36.24 -41.84 5.31
C LEU A 164 37.77 -41.74 5.27
N THR A 165 38.32 -40.54 5.49
CA THR A 165 39.77 -40.29 5.57
C THR A 165 40.41 -41.15 6.66
N ARG A 166 39.80 -41.20 7.86
CA ARG A 166 40.26 -42.07 8.96
C ARG A 166 40.25 -43.54 8.60
N CYS A 167 39.17 -44.03 7.98
CA CYS A 167 39.10 -45.42 7.50
C CYS A 167 40.22 -45.74 6.49
N PHE A 168 40.51 -44.82 5.56
CA PHE A 168 41.61 -44.99 4.61
C PHE A 168 42.98 -45.03 5.29
N GLN A 169 43.21 -44.18 6.30
CA GLN A 169 44.45 -44.21 7.07
C GLN A 169 44.62 -45.56 7.79
N GLN A 170 43.59 -46.02 8.50
CA GLN A 170 43.59 -47.30 9.22
C GLN A 170 43.84 -48.49 8.27
N THR A 171 43.16 -48.50 7.13
CA THR A 171 43.37 -49.58 6.14
C THR A 171 44.77 -49.53 5.54
N SER A 172 45.32 -48.34 5.27
CA SER A 172 46.70 -48.17 4.83
C SER A 172 47.71 -48.65 5.88
N GLU A 173 47.48 -48.35 7.15
CA GLU A 173 48.32 -48.81 8.27
C GLU A 173 48.31 -50.34 8.37
N LEU A 174 47.14 -50.96 8.39
CA LEU A 174 46.99 -52.42 8.41
C LEU A 174 47.67 -53.09 7.20
N LEU A 175 47.53 -52.51 6.00
CA LEU A 175 48.22 -53.00 4.80
C LEU A 175 49.74 -52.90 4.94
N SER A 176 50.25 -51.79 5.48
CA SER A 176 51.68 -51.61 5.71
C SER A 176 52.23 -52.64 6.71
N GLU A 177 51.46 -52.96 7.75
CA GLU A 177 51.81 -53.94 8.76
C GLU A 177 51.84 -55.36 8.19
N VAL A 178 50.83 -55.73 7.37
CA VAL A 178 50.80 -57.01 6.65
C VAL A 178 51.97 -57.13 5.68
N LEU A 179 52.29 -56.08 4.91
CA LEU A 179 53.44 -56.09 3.99
C LEU A 179 54.77 -56.24 4.74
N ARG A 180 54.91 -55.60 5.91
CA ARG A 180 56.10 -55.76 6.77
C ARG A 180 56.23 -57.16 7.32
N HIS A 181 55.12 -57.77 7.73
CA HIS A 181 55.08 -59.14 8.25
C HIS A 181 55.34 -60.18 7.16
N ARG A 182 55.07 -59.87 5.89
CA ARG A 182 55.34 -60.74 4.74
C ARG A 182 56.80 -60.71 4.24
N ASN A 183 57.64 -59.79 4.73
CA ASN A 183 59.01 -59.59 4.25
C ASN A 183 60.16 -60.00 5.21
N PRO A 184 60.11 -61.11 5.99
CA PRO A 184 61.25 -61.55 6.78
C PRO A 184 62.20 -62.56 6.10
N GLU A 185 61.95 -63.05 4.88
CA GLU A 185 62.75 -64.14 4.27
C GLU A 185 63.28 -63.79 2.87
N ILE A 186 64.17 -62.80 2.78
CA ILE A 186 65.21 -62.76 1.73
C ILE A 186 66.50 -62.21 2.37
N ARG A 187 67.29 -63.09 2.98
CA ARG A 187 68.70 -62.86 3.31
C ARG A 187 69.53 -64.03 2.80
#